data_AF-A0A829FG67-F1
#
_entry.id   AF-A0A829FG67-F1
#
_cell.length_a   1.000
_cell.length_b   1.000
_cell.length_c   1.000
_cell.angle_alpha   90.00
_cell.angle_beta   90.00
_cell.angle_gamma   90.00
#
_symmetry.space_group_name_H-M   'P 1'
#
loop_
_entity.id
_entity.type
_entity.pdbx_description
1 polymer ?
#
loop_
_entity_poly.entity_id
_entity_poly.type
_entity_poly.pdbx_seq_one_letter_code
_entity_poly.pdbx_strand_id
1 'polypeptide(L)'
;MKPWTTKEISYIKRYALLAETNQVLNIKEMAKKLDRSPKAVEMKIYKMQKDEQLPKVDLSKSFDSKGRPYTLAEDHRIIEMYKAGETYKAIGESIDRTEHAIAGRILRLKQLGKIKNTAKNTWSSSDEQLLLKTIKFDKHGYVSNYDELARKTKLNKKQLMHKVSRLRKQGKITQQADRTKTSVKSKEAMNKFNDARFAQYKKKEVSSMKTAPVATIETPSIHVESKEVTLILTTIVLDGHTTQQYFTKDGQLIAQKELTSSANEVSK
;
A
#
# COMPACT_ATOMS: atom_id res chain seq x y z
N MET A 1 -1.21 14.56 -36.59
CA MET A 1 -1.03 13.08 -36.63
C MET A 1 -0.70 12.69 -38.06
N LYS A 2 0.39 11.97 -38.33
CA LYS A 2 0.81 11.62 -39.72
C LYS A 2 -0.23 10.69 -40.37
N PRO A 3 -0.88 11.09 -41.49
CA PRO A 3 -1.89 10.27 -42.17
C PRO A 3 -1.24 9.00 -42.74
N TRP A 4 -2.02 7.92 -42.87
CA TRP A 4 -1.54 6.66 -43.45
C TRP A 4 -1.63 6.73 -44.97
N THR A 5 -0.51 6.54 -45.65
CA THR A 5 -0.45 6.47 -47.11
C THR A 5 -0.87 5.09 -47.61
N THR A 6 -1.37 5.02 -48.84
CA THR A 6 -1.75 3.75 -49.49
C THR A 6 -0.58 2.77 -49.57
N LYS A 7 0.65 3.28 -49.74
CA LYS A 7 1.89 2.47 -49.75
C LYS A 7 2.20 1.85 -48.39
N GLU A 8 2.05 2.61 -47.30
CA GLU A 8 2.24 2.07 -45.95
C GLU A 8 1.18 1.01 -45.62
N ILE A 9 -0.07 1.21 -46.06
CA ILE A 9 -1.15 0.25 -45.86
C ILE A 9 -0.90 -1.03 -46.65
N SER A 10 -0.50 -0.94 -47.91
CA SER A 10 -0.20 -2.12 -48.74
C SER A 10 1.02 -2.89 -48.21
N TYR A 11 2.02 -2.18 -47.68
CA TYR A 11 3.15 -2.80 -46.99
C TYR A 11 2.68 -3.63 -45.78
N ILE A 12 1.84 -3.07 -44.91
CA ILE A 12 1.31 -3.81 -43.75
C ILE A 12 0.56 -5.07 -44.19
N LYS A 13 -0.30 -4.99 -45.22
CA LYS A 13 -1.05 -6.16 -45.72
C LYS A 13 -0.14 -7.29 -46.22
N ARG A 14 0.97 -6.95 -46.86
CA ARG A 14 1.88 -7.93 -47.47
C ARG A 14 2.82 -8.57 -46.48
N TYR A 15 3.29 -7.80 -45.49
CA TYR A 15 4.38 -8.22 -44.60
C TYR A 15 3.93 -8.49 -43.15
N ALA A 16 2.65 -8.36 -42.82
CA ALA A 16 2.15 -8.74 -41.49
C ALA A 16 2.29 -10.26 -41.29
N LEU A 17 3.12 -10.66 -40.32
CA LEU A 17 3.23 -12.06 -39.90
C LEU A 17 2.17 -12.36 -38.85
N LEU A 18 1.18 -13.18 -39.23
CA LEU A 18 0.06 -13.54 -38.38
C LEU A 18 0.34 -14.83 -37.61
N ALA A 19 0.04 -14.82 -36.31
CA ALA A 19 -0.06 -16.02 -35.49
C ALA A 19 -1.38 -16.77 -35.77
N GLU A 20 -1.58 -17.94 -35.16
CA GLU A 20 -2.83 -18.71 -35.23
C GLU A 20 -4.06 -17.92 -34.72
N THR A 21 -3.83 -16.99 -33.79
CA THR A 21 -4.84 -16.06 -33.26
C THR A 21 -5.07 -14.84 -34.16
N ASN A 22 -4.41 -14.77 -35.31
CA ASN A 22 -4.34 -13.59 -36.19
C ASN A 22 -3.70 -12.35 -35.54
N GLN A 23 -2.95 -12.51 -34.45
CA GLN A 23 -2.11 -11.44 -33.91
C GLN A 23 -0.89 -11.22 -34.80
N VAL A 24 -0.55 -9.95 -35.05
CA VAL A 24 0.63 -9.61 -35.84
C VAL A 24 1.88 -9.63 -34.95
N LEU A 25 2.83 -10.51 -35.26
CA LEU A 25 4.03 -10.75 -34.45
C LEU A 25 5.14 -9.72 -34.72
N ASN A 26 5.27 -9.26 -35.96
CA ASN A 26 6.39 -8.44 -36.43
C ASN A 26 6.13 -6.92 -36.38
N ILE A 27 5.29 -6.44 -35.45
CA ILE A 27 4.93 -5.02 -35.32
C ILE A 27 6.17 -4.12 -35.18
N LYS A 28 7.18 -4.55 -34.40
CA LYS A 28 8.39 -3.77 -34.16
C LYS A 28 9.23 -3.59 -35.43
N GLU A 29 9.29 -4.61 -36.28
CA GLU A 29 10.04 -4.57 -37.54
C GLU A 29 9.34 -3.66 -38.56
N MET A 30 8.02 -3.79 -38.68
CA MET A 30 7.22 -2.90 -39.53
C MET A 30 7.30 -1.45 -39.07
N ALA A 31 7.29 -1.21 -37.75
CA ALA A 31 7.44 0.12 -37.18
C ALA A 31 8.77 0.77 -37.56
N LYS A 32 9.88 0.02 -37.50
CA LYS A 32 11.19 0.47 -37.96
C LYS A 32 11.19 0.78 -39.46
N LYS A 33 10.56 -0.04 -40.30
CA LYS A 33 10.55 0.16 -41.76
C LYS A 33 9.67 1.34 -42.21
N LEU A 34 8.61 1.63 -41.48
CA LEU A 34 7.63 2.68 -41.80
C LEU A 34 7.94 4.03 -41.12
N ASP A 35 9.03 4.10 -40.35
CA ASP A 35 9.39 5.25 -39.49
C ASP A 35 8.20 5.73 -38.64
N ARG A 36 7.56 4.77 -37.96
CA ARG A 36 6.41 5.02 -37.06
C ARG A 36 6.64 4.36 -35.71
N SER A 37 5.94 4.87 -34.69
CA SER A 37 5.94 4.20 -33.38
C SER A 37 5.27 2.83 -33.48
N PRO A 38 5.75 1.81 -32.75
CA PRO A 38 5.11 0.49 -32.70
C PRO A 38 3.63 0.58 -32.34
N LYS A 39 3.27 1.50 -31.43
CA LYS A 39 1.88 1.72 -31.05
C LYS A 39 1.02 2.23 -32.20
N ALA A 40 1.54 3.12 -33.05
CA ALA A 40 0.81 3.61 -34.20
C ALA A 40 0.50 2.48 -35.20
N VAL A 41 1.49 1.60 -35.45
CA VAL A 41 1.34 0.43 -36.32
C VAL A 41 0.31 -0.56 -35.74
N GLU A 42 0.41 -0.88 -34.45
CA GLU A 42 -0.54 -1.73 -33.73
C GLU A 42 -1.98 -1.19 -33.86
N MET A 43 -2.19 0.11 -33.63
CA MET A 43 -3.51 0.73 -33.75
C MET A 43 -4.04 0.73 -35.19
N LYS A 44 -3.16 0.84 -36.19
CA LYS A 44 -3.56 0.77 -37.59
C LYS A 44 -3.96 -0.64 -37.98
N ILE A 45 -3.19 -1.65 -37.56
CA ILE A 45 -3.53 -3.06 -37.75
C ILE A 45 -4.88 -3.37 -37.10
N TYR A 46 -5.09 -2.96 -35.86
CA TYR A 46 -6.38 -3.13 -35.18
C TYR A 46 -7.55 -2.55 -35.99
N LYS A 47 -7.40 -1.35 -36.54
CA LYS A 47 -8.41 -0.76 -37.43
C LYS A 47 -8.60 -1.57 -38.71
N MET A 48 -7.51 -2.00 -39.35
CA MET A 48 -7.59 -2.84 -40.55
C MET A 48 -8.26 -4.19 -40.30
N GLN A 49 -8.09 -4.77 -39.11
CA GLN A 49 -8.78 -6.00 -38.70
C GLN A 49 -10.27 -5.75 -38.42
N LYS A 50 -10.61 -4.59 -37.84
CA LYS A 50 -12.00 -4.16 -37.65
C LYS A 50 -12.71 -3.91 -38.99
N ASP A 51 -11.99 -3.33 -39.94
CA ASP A 51 -12.45 -3.01 -41.30
C ASP A 51 -12.35 -4.21 -42.26
N GLU A 52 -12.06 -5.41 -41.74
CA GLU A 52 -11.97 -6.68 -42.49
C GLU A 52 -10.92 -6.72 -43.60
N GLN A 53 -9.99 -5.77 -43.59
CA GLN A 53 -8.83 -5.75 -44.49
C GLN A 53 -7.71 -6.69 -44.05
N LEU A 54 -7.78 -7.17 -42.80
CA LEU A 54 -6.96 -8.21 -42.19
C LEU A 54 -7.89 -9.13 -41.38
N PRO A 55 -7.53 -10.41 -41.18
CA PRO A 55 -8.35 -11.32 -40.37
C PRO A 55 -8.44 -10.85 -38.92
N LYS A 56 -9.63 -11.01 -38.33
CA LYS A 56 -9.92 -10.60 -36.94
C LYS A 56 -9.15 -11.47 -35.95
N VAL A 57 -8.71 -10.84 -34.87
CA VAL A 57 -8.00 -11.54 -33.79
C VAL A 57 -8.95 -12.49 -33.08
N ASP A 58 -8.58 -13.77 -33.03
CA ASP A 58 -9.31 -14.81 -32.31
C ASP A 58 -8.45 -15.39 -31.19
N LEU A 59 -8.65 -14.87 -29.98
CA LEU A 59 -7.93 -15.30 -28.78
C LEU A 59 -8.39 -16.67 -28.26
N SER A 60 -9.46 -17.26 -28.79
CA SER A 60 -9.89 -18.60 -28.39
C SER A 60 -8.85 -19.67 -28.78
N LYS A 61 -8.13 -19.43 -29.88
CA LYS A 61 -7.04 -20.27 -30.39
C LYS A 61 -5.68 -19.97 -29.76
N SER A 62 -5.65 -19.11 -28.74
CA SER A 62 -4.40 -18.76 -28.06
C SER A 62 -3.89 -19.98 -27.28
N PHE A 63 -2.65 -20.37 -27.52
CA PHE A 63 -1.94 -21.32 -26.66
C PHE A 63 -1.78 -20.75 -25.25
N ASP A 64 -1.41 -19.47 -25.16
CA ASP A 64 -1.23 -18.79 -23.88
C ASP A 64 -2.56 -18.57 -23.15
N SER A 65 -2.49 -18.77 -21.84
CA SER A 65 -3.59 -18.60 -20.91
C SER A 65 -3.98 -17.12 -20.73
N LYS A 66 -3.05 -16.21 -21.01
CA LYS A 66 -3.22 -14.77 -20.83
C LYS A 66 -4.16 -14.18 -21.89
N GLY A 67 -5.29 -13.64 -21.46
CA GLY A 67 -6.26 -12.97 -22.35
C GLY A 67 -7.16 -13.93 -23.14
N ARG A 68 -6.90 -15.24 -23.10
CA ARG A 68 -7.79 -16.26 -23.65
C ARG A 68 -9.14 -16.25 -22.90
N PRO A 69 -10.29 -16.27 -23.61
CA PRO A 69 -11.60 -16.37 -22.99
C PRO A 69 -11.74 -17.67 -22.17
N TYR A 70 -12.55 -17.62 -21.11
CA TYR A 70 -12.87 -18.79 -20.32
C TYR A 70 -13.86 -19.67 -21.08
N THR A 71 -13.54 -20.95 -21.20
CA THR A 71 -14.42 -21.99 -21.73
C THR A 71 -15.47 -22.39 -20.69
N LEU A 72 -16.52 -23.10 -21.14
CA LEU A 72 -17.55 -23.62 -20.24
C LEU A 72 -17.00 -24.66 -19.26
N ALA A 73 -16.05 -25.48 -19.70
CA ALA A 73 -15.38 -26.48 -18.86
C ALA A 73 -14.55 -25.82 -17.75
N GLU A 74 -13.79 -24.76 -18.09
CA GLU A 74 -13.05 -23.98 -17.09
C GLU A 74 -14.00 -23.30 -16.09
N ASP A 75 -15.11 -22.72 -16.56
CA ASP A 75 -16.12 -22.16 -15.66
C ASP A 75 -16.68 -23.22 -14.71
N HIS A 76 -17.00 -24.41 -15.22
CA HIS A 76 -17.50 -25.51 -14.40
C HIS A 76 -16.49 -25.89 -13.32
N ARG A 77 -15.22 -26.09 -13.70
CA ARG A 77 -14.13 -26.43 -12.78
C ARG A 77 -13.93 -25.36 -11.70
N ILE A 78 -13.92 -24.08 -12.09
CA ILE A 78 -13.81 -22.96 -11.16
C ILE A 78 -14.97 -22.98 -10.15
N ILE A 79 -16.20 -23.21 -10.61
CA ILE A 79 -17.38 -23.25 -9.75
C ILE A 79 -17.30 -24.41 -8.76
N GLU A 80 -16.92 -25.60 -9.21
CA GLU A 80 -16.78 -26.80 -8.37
C GLU A 80 -15.73 -26.58 -7.28
N MET A 81 -14.52 -26.19 -7.66
CA MET A 81 -13.43 -25.98 -6.71
C MET A 81 -13.74 -24.82 -5.74
N TYR A 82 -14.33 -23.73 -6.23
CA TYR A 82 -14.75 -22.64 -5.36
C TYR A 82 -15.83 -23.06 -4.36
N LYS A 83 -16.79 -23.90 -4.76
CA LYS A 83 -17.81 -24.46 -3.86
C LYS A 83 -17.20 -25.42 -2.85
N ALA A 84 -16.15 -26.14 -3.22
CA ALA A 84 -15.39 -27.00 -2.31
C ALA A 84 -14.54 -26.21 -1.28
N GLY A 85 -14.43 -24.88 -1.45
CA GLY A 85 -13.67 -24.02 -0.54
C GLY A 85 -12.18 -23.92 -0.87
N GLU A 86 -11.77 -24.33 -2.07
CA GLU A 86 -10.38 -24.25 -2.53
C GLU A 86 -9.88 -22.80 -2.63
N THR A 87 -8.57 -22.63 -2.47
CA THR A 87 -7.93 -21.32 -2.59
C THR A 87 -7.90 -20.85 -4.05
N TYR A 88 -7.93 -19.53 -4.27
CA TYR A 88 -7.83 -18.97 -5.63
C TYR A 88 -6.54 -19.35 -6.35
N LYS A 89 -5.46 -19.59 -5.59
CA LYS A 89 -4.19 -20.08 -6.12
C LYS A 89 -4.33 -21.49 -6.69
N ALA A 90 -4.86 -22.43 -5.90
CA ALA A 90 -5.06 -23.82 -6.33
C ALA A 90 -6.03 -23.93 -7.53
N ILE A 91 -7.09 -23.12 -7.53
CA ILE A 91 -8.01 -23.03 -8.68
C ILE A 91 -7.25 -22.53 -9.92
N GLY A 92 -6.40 -21.52 -9.76
CA GLY A 92 -5.59 -20.96 -10.84
C GLY A 92 -4.62 -21.98 -11.42
N GLU A 93 -3.88 -22.69 -10.55
CA GLU A 93 -2.95 -23.76 -10.92
C GLU A 93 -3.66 -24.87 -11.71
N SER A 94 -4.92 -25.19 -11.39
CA SER A 94 -5.65 -26.25 -12.09
C SER A 94 -6.03 -25.95 -13.55
N ILE A 95 -6.03 -24.66 -13.96
CA ILE A 95 -6.42 -24.22 -15.31
C ILE A 95 -5.40 -23.25 -15.93
N ASP A 96 -4.17 -23.24 -15.42
CA ASP A 96 -3.07 -22.37 -15.84
C ASP A 96 -3.42 -20.87 -15.85
N ARG A 97 -4.17 -20.41 -14.84
CA ARG A 97 -4.56 -19.00 -14.67
C ARG A 97 -3.97 -18.40 -13.40
N THR A 98 -3.73 -17.09 -13.45
CA THR A 98 -3.27 -16.36 -12.26
C THR A 98 -4.38 -16.26 -11.21
N GLU A 99 -4.00 -16.21 -9.94
CA GLU A 99 -4.92 -16.00 -8.81
C GLU A 99 -5.84 -14.80 -9.04
N HIS A 100 -5.27 -13.70 -9.56
CA HIS A 100 -6.03 -12.48 -9.87
C HIS A 100 -7.09 -12.70 -10.96
N ALA A 101 -6.76 -13.48 -12.00
CA ALA A 101 -7.70 -13.81 -13.06
C ALA A 101 -8.87 -14.65 -12.53
N ILE A 102 -8.60 -15.59 -11.62
CA ILE A 102 -9.61 -16.41 -10.93
C ILE A 102 -10.51 -15.53 -10.06
N ALA A 103 -9.95 -14.66 -9.23
CA ALA A 103 -10.72 -13.74 -8.39
C ALA A 103 -11.67 -12.88 -9.23
N GLY A 104 -11.18 -12.31 -10.33
CA GLY A 104 -11.98 -11.55 -11.27
C GLY A 104 -13.03 -12.40 -12.00
N ARG A 105 -12.76 -13.68 -12.27
CA ARG A 105 -13.74 -14.59 -12.90
C ARG A 105 -14.84 -14.97 -11.92
N ILE A 106 -14.52 -15.31 -10.68
CA ILE A 106 -15.49 -15.63 -9.62
C ILE A 106 -16.43 -14.45 -9.37
N LEU A 107 -15.92 -13.22 -9.35
CA LEU A 107 -16.76 -12.02 -9.23
C LEU A 107 -17.79 -11.94 -10.38
N ARG A 108 -17.36 -12.17 -11.62
CA ARG A 108 -18.26 -12.21 -12.79
C ARG A 108 -19.27 -13.36 -12.69
N LEU A 109 -18.85 -14.55 -12.25
CA LEU A 109 -19.74 -15.69 -12.05
C LEU A 109 -20.79 -15.42 -10.96
N LYS A 110 -20.45 -14.65 -9.92
CA LYS A 110 -21.42 -14.16 -8.93
C LYS A 110 -22.41 -13.16 -9.52
N GLN A 111 -21.94 -12.22 -10.34
CA GLN A 111 -22.80 -11.26 -11.04
C GLN A 111 -23.75 -11.95 -12.02
N LEU A 112 -23.30 -13.00 -12.70
CA LEU A 112 -24.11 -13.83 -13.60
C LEU A 112 -25.05 -14.80 -12.85
N GLY A 113 -25.04 -14.83 -11.51
CA GLY A 113 -25.89 -15.72 -10.71
C GLY A 113 -25.47 -17.19 -10.71
N LYS A 114 -24.36 -17.56 -11.37
CA LYS A 114 -23.83 -18.95 -11.38
C LYS A 114 -23.24 -19.36 -10.03
N ILE A 115 -22.78 -18.40 -9.24
CA ILE A 115 -22.30 -18.60 -7.86
C ILE A 115 -23.14 -17.72 -6.94
N LYS A 116 -23.55 -18.27 -5.78
CA LYS A 116 -24.27 -17.49 -4.76
C LYS A 116 -23.41 -16.31 -4.30
N ASN A 117 -23.96 -15.10 -4.42
CA ASN A 117 -23.35 -13.92 -3.86
C ASN A 117 -23.72 -13.83 -2.37
N THR A 118 -22.80 -14.25 -1.50
CA THR A 118 -23.00 -14.25 -0.04
C THR A 118 -22.83 -12.87 0.60
N ALA A 119 -22.37 -11.86 -0.14
CA ALA A 119 -22.25 -10.52 0.39
C ALA A 119 -23.64 -9.86 0.52
N LYS A 120 -24.11 -9.66 1.77
CA LYS A 120 -25.27 -8.80 2.08
C LYS A 120 -24.87 -7.33 1.82
N ASN A 121 -24.82 -6.94 0.55
CA ASN A 121 -24.37 -5.60 0.13
C ASN A 121 -25.51 -4.57 0.08
N THR A 122 -26.76 -5.02 0.10
CA THR A 122 -27.91 -4.12 0.03
C THR A 122 -28.45 -3.89 1.43
N TRP A 123 -28.36 -2.63 1.87
CA TRP A 123 -29.07 -2.17 3.06
C TRP A 123 -30.56 -2.30 2.83
N SER A 124 -31.25 -3.11 3.62
CA SER A 124 -32.71 -3.09 3.60
C SER A 124 -33.20 -1.81 4.29
N SER A 125 -34.41 -1.36 3.95
CA SER A 125 -35.05 -0.22 4.63
C SER A 125 -35.20 -0.47 6.13
N SER A 126 -35.42 -1.73 6.53
CA SER A 126 -35.47 -2.15 7.94
C SER A 126 -34.11 -2.00 8.64
N ASP A 127 -33.02 -2.40 7.97
CA ASP A 127 -31.65 -2.23 8.51
C ASP A 127 -31.31 -0.74 8.68
N GLU A 128 -31.75 0.14 7.77
CA GLU A 128 -31.57 1.60 7.89
C GLU A 128 -32.33 2.16 9.10
N GLN A 129 -33.58 1.78 9.30
CA GLN A 129 -34.39 2.23 10.43
C GLN A 129 -33.81 1.75 11.76
N LEU A 130 -33.35 0.49 11.82
CA LEU A 130 -32.70 -0.06 13.00
C LEU A 130 -31.41 0.71 13.34
N LEU A 131 -30.61 1.05 12.32
CA LEU A 131 -29.41 1.86 12.47
C LEU A 131 -29.73 3.24 13.04
N LEU A 132 -30.69 3.95 12.44
CA LEU A 132 -31.09 5.30 12.87
C LEU A 132 -31.65 5.31 14.30
N LYS A 133 -32.40 4.28 14.69
CA LYS A 133 -32.94 4.15 16.06
C LYS A 133 -31.86 3.88 17.11
N THR A 134 -30.78 3.20 16.73
CA THR A 134 -29.78 2.69 17.68
C THR A 134 -28.50 3.54 17.73
N ILE A 135 -28.29 4.44 16.76
CA ILE A 135 -27.05 5.21 16.67
C ILE A 135 -26.88 6.15 17.87
N LYS A 136 -25.67 6.17 18.43
CA LYS A 136 -25.30 7.08 19.53
C LYS A 136 -24.08 7.87 19.11
N PHE A 137 -24.09 9.16 19.42
CA PHE A 137 -22.98 10.07 19.14
C PHE A 137 -22.27 10.46 20.44
N ASP A 138 -20.98 10.78 20.33
CA ASP A 138 -20.19 11.38 21.40
C ASP A 138 -20.29 12.91 21.39
N LYS A 139 -19.61 13.55 22.35
CA LYS A 139 -19.56 15.01 22.48
C LYS A 139 -19.10 15.74 21.21
N HIS A 140 -18.31 15.09 20.36
CA HIS A 140 -17.75 15.64 19.13
C HIS A 140 -18.52 15.19 17.88
N GLY A 141 -19.68 14.54 18.04
CA GLY A 141 -20.51 14.07 16.94
C GLY A 141 -19.97 12.84 16.22
N TYR A 142 -19.00 12.10 16.79
CA TYR A 142 -18.59 10.79 16.27
C TYR A 142 -19.49 9.70 16.83
N VAL A 143 -19.70 8.63 16.06
CA VAL A 143 -20.51 7.49 16.52
C VAL A 143 -19.71 6.70 17.56
N SER A 144 -20.26 6.58 18.77
CA SER A 144 -19.60 5.92 19.90
C SER A 144 -19.82 4.41 19.93
N ASN A 145 -20.92 3.92 19.34
CA ASN A 145 -21.42 2.55 19.50
C ASN A 145 -21.28 1.65 18.25
N TYR A 146 -20.28 1.85 17.40
CA TYR A 146 -20.05 1.02 16.20
C TYR A 146 -19.99 -0.49 16.49
N ASP A 147 -19.44 -0.90 17.65
CA ASP A 147 -19.33 -2.31 18.02
C ASP A 147 -20.69 -2.95 18.34
N GLU A 148 -21.59 -2.19 18.93
CA GLU A 148 -22.97 -2.64 19.19
C GLU A 148 -23.78 -2.69 17.90
N LEU A 149 -23.62 -1.67 17.04
CA LEU A 149 -24.26 -1.62 15.73
C LEU A 149 -23.82 -2.79 14.85
N ALA A 150 -22.53 -3.15 14.87
CA ALA A 150 -22.00 -4.29 14.13
C ALA A 150 -22.61 -5.61 14.60
N ARG A 151 -22.75 -5.79 15.93
CA ARG A 151 -23.40 -6.97 16.51
C ARG A 151 -24.88 -7.08 16.13
N LYS A 152 -25.62 -5.97 16.18
CA LYS A 152 -27.07 -5.95 15.88
C LYS A 152 -27.39 -6.10 14.38
N THR A 153 -26.62 -5.44 13.52
CA THR A 153 -26.86 -5.48 12.07
C THR A 153 -26.17 -6.68 11.39
N LYS A 154 -25.26 -7.36 12.09
CA LYS A 154 -24.35 -8.38 11.53
C LYS A 154 -23.55 -7.87 10.32
N LEU A 155 -23.31 -6.55 10.27
CA LEU A 155 -22.55 -5.90 9.21
C LEU A 155 -21.14 -5.55 9.68
N ASN A 156 -20.22 -5.45 8.71
CA ASN A 156 -18.87 -5.02 8.99
C ASN A 156 -18.85 -3.54 9.45
N LYS A 157 -18.05 -3.22 10.47
CA LYS A 157 -17.83 -1.85 10.95
C LYS A 157 -17.52 -0.86 9.81
N LYS A 158 -16.72 -1.27 8.82
CA LYS A 158 -16.40 -0.42 7.66
C LYS A 158 -17.65 -0.07 6.85
N GLN A 159 -18.54 -1.05 6.61
CA GLN A 159 -19.81 -0.82 5.91
C GLN A 159 -20.72 0.11 6.71
N LEU A 160 -20.76 -0.03 8.03
CA LEU A 160 -21.50 0.88 8.92
C LEU A 160 -20.99 2.31 8.82
N MET A 161 -19.66 2.52 8.90
CA MET A 161 -19.05 3.84 8.77
C MET A 161 -19.40 4.50 7.42
N HIS A 162 -19.28 3.76 6.32
CA HIS A 162 -19.68 4.26 5.00
C HIS A 162 -21.17 4.60 4.94
N LYS A 163 -22.03 3.78 5.55
CA LYS A 163 -23.47 4.03 5.59
C LYS A 163 -23.80 5.28 6.39
N VAL A 164 -23.24 5.45 7.59
CA VAL A 164 -23.42 6.64 8.42
C VAL A 164 -22.97 7.89 7.68
N SER A 165 -21.83 7.84 6.99
CA SER A 165 -21.35 8.96 6.15
C SER A 165 -22.35 9.30 5.03
N ARG A 166 -22.93 8.30 4.37
CA ARG A 166 -23.96 8.51 3.33
C ARG A 166 -25.25 9.09 3.92
N LEU A 167 -25.69 8.60 5.08
CA LEU A 167 -26.88 9.11 5.77
C LEU A 167 -26.70 10.57 6.23
N ARG A 168 -25.49 10.95 6.65
CA ARG A 168 -25.14 12.36 6.92
C ARG A 168 -25.21 13.24 5.68
N LYS A 169 -24.67 12.79 4.55
CA LYS A 169 -24.76 13.51 3.27
C LYS A 169 -26.21 13.65 2.77
N GLN A 170 -27.07 12.69 3.10
CA GLN A 170 -28.48 12.70 2.76
C GLN A 170 -29.34 13.51 3.76
N GLY A 171 -28.75 14.09 4.81
CA GLY A 171 -29.48 14.84 5.84
C GLY A 171 -30.32 13.99 6.80
N LYS A 172 -30.32 12.65 6.66
CA LYS A 172 -31.03 11.74 7.58
C LYS A 172 -30.39 11.68 8.97
N ILE A 173 -29.10 12.05 9.08
CA ILE A 173 -28.39 12.25 10.34
C ILE A 173 -27.97 13.71 10.41
N THR A 174 -28.58 14.46 11.32
CA THR A 174 -28.32 15.90 11.49
C THR A 174 -26.95 16.17 12.09
N GLN A 175 -26.48 15.32 13.01
CA GLN A 175 -25.23 15.54 13.74
C GLN A 175 -24.01 15.21 12.88
N GLN A 176 -23.22 16.25 12.59
CA GLN A 176 -21.92 16.14 11.94
C GLN A 176 -20.81 15.94 12.97
N ALA A 177 -19.75 15.24 12.55
CA ALA A 177 -18.57 15.09 13.40
C ALA A 177 -17.70 16.34 13.28
N ASP A 178 -17.26 16.88 14.41
CA ASP A 178 -16.30 17.96 14.45
C ASP A 178 -14.92 17.43 14.02
N ARG A 179 -14.48 17.87 12.85
CA ARG A 179 -13.23 17.42 12.22
C ARG A 179 -11.98 17.99 12.88
N THR A 180 -12.13 19.03 13.72
CA THR A 180 -11.01 19.63 14.46
C THR A 180 -10.67 18.83 15.71
N LYS A 181 -11.58 17.97 16.17
CA LYS A 181 -11.43 17.13 17.36
C LYS A 181 -11.37 15.65 17.01
N THR A 182 -10.77 14.88 17.91
CA THR A 182 -10.73 13.41 17.84
C THR A 182 -11.93 12.83 18.60
N SER A 183 -12.42 11.65 18.20
CA SER A 183 -13.48 10.98 18.94
C SER A 183 -13.05 10.62 20.36
N VAL A 184 -13.99 10.67 21.31
CA VAL A 184 -13.70 10.43 22.73
C VAL A 184 -13.12 9.02 22.91
N LYS A 185 -13.74 8.02 22.29
CA LYS A 185 -13.31 6.62 22.33
C LYS A 185 -11.91 6.39 21.75
N SER A 186 -11.55 7.11 20.68
CA SER A 186 -10.19 7.02 20.12
C SER A 186 -9.16 7.65 21.05
N LYS A 187 -9.51 8.75 21.73
CA LYS A 187 -8.64 9.38 22.72
C LYS A 187 -8.43 8.48 23.94
N GLU A 188 -9.50 7.85 24.45
CA GLU A 188 -9.44 6.86 25.52
C GLU A 188 -8.57 5.65 25.16
N ALA A 189 -8.75 5.10 23.95
CA ALA A 189 -7.94 3.98 23.47
C ALA A 189 -6.45 4.35 23.37
N MET A 190 -6.14 5.54 22.86
CA MET A 190 -4.77 6.06 22.82
C MET A 190 -4.20 6.26 24.22
N ASN A 191 -4.96 6.84 25.14
CA ASN A 191 -4.53 7.03 26.53
C ASN A 191 -4.26 5.67 27.19
N LYS A 192 -5.13 4.68 27.03
CA LYS A 192 -4.93 3.32 27.54
C LYS A 192 -3.66 2.66 26.96
N PHE A 193 -3.43 2.83 25.66
CA PHE A 193 -2.21 2.34 25.01
C PHE A 193 -0.96 3.02 25.57
N ASN A 194 -0.98 4.34 25.73
CA ASN A 194 0.12 5.11 26.32
C ASN A 194 0.34 4.71 27.78
N ASP A 195 -0.72 4.57 28.58
CA ASP A 195 -0.64 4.15 29.97
C ASP A 195 0.00 2.77 30.10
N ALA A 196 -0.36 1.82 29.23
CA ALA A 196 0.25 0.49 29.20
C ALA A 196 1.72 0.54 28.75
N ARG A 197 2.00 1.28 27.68
CA ARG A 197 3.36 1.41 27.10
C ARG A 197 4.33 2.11 28.06
N PHE A 198 3.87 3.15 28.75
CA PHE A 198 4.68 3.97 29.65
C PHE A 198 4.51 3.59 31.13
N ALA A 199 3.79 2.51 31.45
CA ALA A 199 3.58 2.04 32.83
C ALA A 199 4.89 1.82 33.60
N GLN A 200 5.95 1.40 32.91
CA GLN A 200 7.27 1.16 33.51
C GLN A 200 7.99 2.46 33.91
N TYR A 201 7.70 3.58 33.24
CA TYR A 201 8.29 4.89 33.54
C TYR A 201 7.54 5.62 34.65
N LYS A 202 6.23 5.34 34.84
CA LYS A 202 5.44 5.87 35.96
C LYS A 202 5.97 5.43 37.34
N LYS A 203 6.72 4.33 37.43
CA LYS A 203 7.32 3.84 38.69
C LYS A 203 8.61 4.58 39.12
N LYS A 204 9.14 5.53 38.33
CA LYS A 204 10.36 6.29 38.67
C LYS A 204 10.13 7.67 39.31
N GLU A 205 8.89 8.10 39.50
CA GLU A 205 8.58 9.41 40.12
C GLU A 205 8.31 9.37 41.64
N VAL A 206 8.64 8.26 42.33
CA VAL A 206 8.59 8.22 43.80
C VAL A 206 9.90 7.71 44.38
N SER A 207 11.00 8.35 43.99
CA SER A 207 12.22 8.43 44.81
C SER A 207 12.47 9.90 45.12
N SER A 208 11.70 10.41 46.09
CA SER A 208 11.97 11.56 46.94
C SER A 208 12.65 12.79 46.31
N MET A 209 11.84 13.74 45.81
CA MET A 209 12.11 15.14 46.18
C MET A 209 11.25 15.44 47.40
N LYS A 210 11.80 15.20 48.60
CA LYS A 210 11.24 15.76 49.82
C LYS A 210 11.37 17.27 49.72
N THR A 211 10.24 17.96 49.61
CA THR A 211 10.12 19.38 49.90
C THR A 211 10.44 19.60 51.37
N ALA A 212 11.68 19.98 51.67
CA ALA A 212 12.06 20.59 52.94
C ALA A 212 11.77 22.10 52.88
N PRO A 213 11.39 22.74 54.00
CA PRO A 213 11.11 24.17 54.03
C PRO A 213 12.38 24.96 53.71
N VAL A 214 12.17 26.12 53.08
CA VAL A 214 13.15 27.09 52.64
C VAL A 214 14.15 27.42 53.75
N ALA A 215 15.34 26.82 53.65
CA ALA A 215 16.55 27.35 54.27
C ALA A 215 17.46 27.80 53.14
N THR A 216 17.82 29.07 53.18
CA THR A 216 18.73 29.78 52.28
C THR A 216 20.06 29.00 52.20
N ILE A 217 20.31 28.32 51.08
CA ILE A 217 21.61 27.73 50.79
C ILE A 217 22.18 28.50 49.60
N GLU A 218 23.24 29.24 49.88
CA GLU A 218 24.06 29.95 48.91
C GLU A 218 24.55 28.98 47.83
N THR A 219 24.35 29.35 46.57
CA THR A 219 24.86 28.61 45.41
C THR A 219 26.38 28.44 45.53
N PRO A 220 26.95 27.22 45.46
CA PRO A 220 28.39 27.08 45.35
C PRO A 220 28.79 27.66 43.98
N SER A 221 29.60 28.71 43.99
CA SER A 221 30.13 29.32 42.78
C SER A 221 31.02 28.30 42.08
N ILE A 222 30.57 27.83 40.91
CA ILE A 222 31.38 26.98 40.05
C ILE A 222 32.45 27.90 39.45
N HIS A 223 33.67 27.83 39.98
CA HIS A 223 34.82 28.52 39.41
C HIS A 223 35.36 27.68 38.24
N VAL A 224 35.07 28.11 37.01
CA VAL A 224 35.66 27.55 35.79
C VAL A 224 36.90 28.37 35.45
N GLU A 225 38.08 27.77 35.49
CA GLU A 225 39.33 28.39 35.05
C GLU A 225 39.79 27.70 33.75
N SER A 226 39.83 28.46 32.66
CA SER A 226 40.33 28.01 31.36
C SER A 226 41.79 28.43 31.22
N LYS A 227 42.71 27.48 31.07
CA LYS A 227 44.13 27.73 30.77
C LYS A 227 44.46 27.27 29.36
N GLU A 228 45.19 28.10 28.63
CA GLU A 228 45.76 27.72 27.35
C GLU A 228 46.93 26.76 27.60
N VAL A 229 46.85 25.54 27.06
CA VAL A 229 47.90 24.52 27.20
C VAL A 229 48.39 24.11 25.82
N THR A 230 49.70 24.22 25.59
CA THR A 230 50.34 23.73 24.36
C THR A 230 50.56 22.22 24.45
N LEU A 231 50.03 21.46 23.50
CA LEU A 231 50.09 20.00 23.48
C LEU A 231 50.90 19.49 22.28
N ILE A 232 51.53 18.32 22.46
CA ILE A 232 52.17 17.58 21.37
C ILE A 232 51.16 16.56 20.84
N LEU A 233 50.80 16.68 19.56
CA LEU A 233 49.94 15.73 18.86
C LEU A 233 50.81 14.72 18.11
N THR A 234 50.73 13.45 18.50
CA THR A 234 51.34 12.34 17.76
C THR A 234 50.26 11.57 17.02
N THR A 235 50.39 11.44 15.70
CA THR A 235 49.48 10.65 14.87
C THR A 235 50.20 9.39 14.40
N ILE A 236 49.68 8.23 14.78
CA ILE A 236 50.19 6.92 14.37
C ILE A 236 49.25 6.36 13.31
N VAL A 237 49.80 5.99 12.16
CA VAL A 237 49.05 5.34 11.06
C VAL A 237 49.63 3.95 10.84
N LEU A 238 48.82 2.92 11.10
CA LEU A 238 49.21 1.50 10.99
C LEU A 238 48.04 0.73 10.39
N ASP A 239 48.27 0.03 9.28
CA ASP A 239 47.28 -0.81 8.56
C ASP A 239 45.90 -0.14 8.35
N GLY A 240 45.90 1.14 7.98
CA GLY A 240 44.67 1.92 7.70
C GLY A 240 43.93 2.44 8.93
N HIS A 241 44.41 2.13 10.14
CA HIS A 241 43.93 2.69 11.39
C HIS A 241 44.74 3.93 11.77
N THR A 242 44.05 5.04 12.05
CA THR A 242 44.68 6.28 12.52
C THR A 242 44.41 6.48 14.00
N THR A 243 45.46 6.55 14.81
CA THR A 243 45.36 6.85 16.24
C THR A 243 46.06 8.17 16.55
N GLN A 244 45.34 9.07 17.23
CA GLN A 244 45.87 10.35 17.68
C GLN A 244 46.09 10.32 19.19
N GLN A 245 47.28 10.72 19.64
CA GLN A 245 47.65 10.82 21.04
C GLN A 245 48.09 12.25 21.36
N TYR A 246 47.59 12.79 22.48
CA TYR A 246 47.87 14.15 22.95
C TYR A 246 48.73 14.08 24.21
N PHE A 247 49.91 14.70 24.16
CA PHE A 247 50.87 14.71 25.26
C PHE A 247 51.11 16.13 25.78
N THR A 248 51.43 16.25 27.08
CA THR A 248 52.08 17.46 27.63
C THR A 248 53.52 17.57 27.12
N LYS A 249 54.15 18.74 27.27
CA LYS A 249 55.59 18.92 26.95
C LYS A 249 56.51 18.00 27.75
N ASP A 250 56.09 17.62 28.96
CA ASP A 250 56.83 16.71 29.84
C ASP A 250 56.64 15.23 29.48
N GLY A 251 55.92 14.95 28.38
CA GLY A 251 55.73 13.60 27.84
C GLY A 251 54.58 12.80 28.47
N GLN A 252 53.71 13.44 29.25
CA GLN A 252 52.57 12.77 29.88
C GLN A 252 51.38 12.69 28.90
N LEU A 253 50.85 11.48 28.68
CA LEU A 253 49.68 11.25 27.84
C LEU A 253 48.41 11.78 28.52
N ILE A 254 47.68 12.66 27.83
CA ILE A 254 46.43 13.28 28.31
C ILE A 254 45.21 12.57 27.72
N ALA A 255 45.26 12.26 26.42
CA ALA A 255 44.15 11.65 25.72
C ALA A 255 44.61 10.85 24.50
N GLN A 256 43.91 9.76 24.19
CA GLN A 256 44.08 8.97 22.98
C GLN A 256 42.72 8.84 22.27
N LYS A 257 42.72 9.06 20.95
CA LYS A 257 41.55 8.95 20.09
C LYS A 257 41.86 8.06 18.89
N GLU A 258 41.12 6.97 18.76
CA GLU A 258 41.18 6.10 17.59
C GLU A 258 40.15 6.56 16.56
N LEU A 259 40.59 6.81 15.33
CA LEU A 259 39.70 7.05 14.18
C LEU A 259 39.63 5.77 13.34
N THR A 260 38.53 5.04 13.49
CA THR A 260 38.17 3.95 12.58
C THR A 260 37.60 4.52 11.28
N SER A 261 38.12 4.08 10.12
CA SER A 261 37.63 4.45 8.80
C SER A 261 36.24 3.87 8.55
N SER A 262 35.19 4.57 8.96
CA SER A 262 33.81 4.26 8.56
C SER A 262 33.57 4.73 7.13
N ALA A 263 33.95 3.90 6.16
CA ALA A 263 33.54 4.01 4.76
C ALA A 263 32.72 2.76 4.38
N ASN A 264 31.39 2.86 4.52
CA ASN A 264 30.44 2.02 3.79
C ASN A 264 29.44 2.96 3.10
N GLU A 265 29.90 3.65 2.07
CA GLU A 265 29.03 4.10 0.98
C GLU A 265 28.73 2.88 0.11
N VAL A 266 27.51 2.36 0.19
CA VAL A 266 27.00 1.42 -0.81
C VAL A 266 26.00 2.17 -1.68
N SER A 267 26.51 2.70 -2.80
CA SER A 267 25.71 2.91 -4.00
C SER A 267 25.80 1.64 -4.86
N LYS A 268 24.67 0.97 -5.09
CA LYS A 268 24.29 0.29 -6.34
C LYS A 268 22.83 -0.13 -6.29
#